data_AF-A0A3D1LF92-F1
#
_entry.id   AF-A0A3D1LF92-F1
#
_cell.length_a   1.000
_cell.length_b   1.000
_cell.length_c   1.000
_cell.angle_alpha   90.00
_cell.angle_beta   90.00
_cell.angle_gamma   90.00
#
_symmetry.space_group_name_H-M   'P 1'
#
loop_
_entity.id
_entity.type
_entity.pdbx_description
1 polymer ?
#
loop_
_entity_poly.entity_id
_entity_poly.type
_entity_poly.pdbx_seq_one_letter_code
_entity_poly.pdbx_strand_id
1 'polypeptide(L)'
;GYRNHNGKKIAHTTMSNLISNPKYKGYYVGNKVKVVDMFTKKQKFLPPEEWVMFKDETGEIVPAIVSEEIWDAANAVLKKRSEDVKARQGVCNHANLLTGKLWCTECGQPYYRRESEDKRGRKNSKWICSGKIKNGADSCRSFAIYESEIKPLLFEVFRDTAADADAMVEEYIRMYNELTQHGSLRKKIEQQNNIIDQANRKKNKLLQLAADDSITNADFK
;
A
#
# COMPACT_ATOMS: atom_id res chain seq x y z
N GLY A 1 -18.53 -25.22 19.64
CA GLY A 1 -18.36 -24.46 18.38
C GLY A 1 -17.41 -25.19 17.46
N TYR A 2 -17.63 -25.13 16.15
CA TYR A 2 -16.84 -25.86 15.15
C TYR A 2 -15.38 -25.35 15.10
N ARG A 3 -14.41 -26.28 15.12
CA ARG A 3 -12.97 -26.02 15.13
C ARG A 3 -12.31 -26.61 13.89
N ASN A 4 -11.18 -26.04 13.45
CA ASN A 4 -10.36 -26.60 12.38
C ASN A 4 -9.48 -27.76 12.89
N HIS A 5 -8.75 -28.41 11.96
CA HIS A 5 -7.82 -29.51 12.27
C HIS A 5 -6.74 -29.15 13.32
N ASN A 6 -6.43 -27.86 13.48
CA ASN A 6 -5.47 -27.36 14.46
C ASN A 6 -6.12 -26.90 15.78
N GLY A 7 -7.39 -27.24 16.01
CA GLY A 7 -8.13 -26.89 17.24
C GLY A 7 -8.52 -25.41 17.37
N LYS A 8 -8.28 -24.58 16.34
CA LYS A 8 -8.63 -23.15 16.31
C LYS A 8 -10.05 -22.95 15.75
N LYS A 9 -10.65 -21.77 15.99
CA LYS A 9 -11.92 -21.40 15.35
C LYS A 9 -11.77 -21.45 13.82
N ILE A 10 -12.81 -21.90 13.11
CA ILE A 10 -12.80 -21.94 11.65
C ILE A 10 -12.65 -20.50 11.13
N ALA A 11 -11.58 -20.27 10.37
CA ALA A 11 -11.31 -18.98 9.74
C ALA A 11 -11.95 -18.93 8.34
N HIS A 12 -12.18 -17.72 7.84
CA HIS A 12 -12.67 -17.51 6.46
C HIS A 12 -11.81 -18.24 5.42
N THR A 13 -10.49 -18.27 5.61
CA THR A 13 -9.54 -18.96 4.72
C THR A 13 -9.78 -20.47 4.67
N THR A 14 -10.09 -21.09 5.81
CA THR A 14 -10.42 -22.52 5.89
C THR A 14 -11.69 -22.83 5.10
N MET A 15 -12.71 -21.97 5.21
CA MET A 15 -13.97 -22.13 4.47
C MET A 15 -13.76 -21.95 2.97
N SER A 16 -12.99 -20.93 2.57
CA SER A 16 -12.67 -20.70 1.16
C SER A 16 -11.91 -21.86 0.53
N ASN A 17 -10.95 -22.45 1.26
CA ASN A 17 -10.18 -23.61 0.79
C ASN A 17 -11.02 -24.88 0.69
N LEU A 18 -12.08 -25.00 1.51
CA LEU A 18 -13.02 -26.11 1.43
C LEU A 18 -13.79 -26.01 0.11
N ILE A 19 -14.41 -24.87 -0.16
CA ILE A 19 -15.25 -24.67 -1.35
C ILE A 19 -14.43 -24.78 -2.65
N SER A 20 -13.20 -24.28 -2.67
CA SER A 20 -12.35 -24.28 -3.86
C SER A 20 -11.61 -25.59 -4.11
N ASN A 21 -11.79 -26.63 -3.29
CA ASN A 21 -11.07 -27.89 -3.47
C ASN A 21 -11.75 -28.78 -4.53
N PRO A 22 -11.10 -29.08 -5.66
CA PRO A 22 -11.70 -29.91 -6.72
C PRO A 22 -11.93 -31.36 -6.31
N LYS A 23 -11.33 -31.82 -5.20
CA LYS A 23 -11.59 -33.16 -4.66
C LYS A 23 -13.07 -33.41 -4.36
N TYR A 24 -13.81 -32.37 -3.99
CA TYR A 24 -15.23 -32.51 -3.68
C TYR A 24 -16.13 -32.76 -4.90
N LYS A 25 -15.62 -32.49 -6.11
CA LYS A 25 -16.27 -32.86 -7.38
C LYS A 25 -15.71 -34.14 -8.01
N GLY A 26 -14.94 -34.96 -7.27
CA GLY A 26 -14.39 -36.23 -7.76
C GLY A 26 -13.07 -36.12 -8.54
N TYR A 27 -12.36 -35.00 -8.42
CA TYR A 27 -11.08 -34.82 -9.11
C TYR A 27 -9.91 -35.11 -8.18
N TYR A 28 -9.00 -35.97 -8.63
CA TYR A 28 -7.67 -36.06 -8.04
C TYR A 28 -6.86 -34.82 -8.42
N VAL A 29 -6.21 -34.20 -7.44
CA VAL A 29 -5.31 -33.07 -7.67
C VAL A 29 -4.00 -33.29 -6.95
N GLY A 30 -2.94 -33.47 -7.72
CA GLY A 30 -1.56 -33.60 -7.27
C GLY A 30 -0.72 -32.36 -7.61
N ASN A 31 0.52 -32.35 -7.11
CA ASN A 31 1.53 -31.34 -7.47
C ASN A 31 1.15 -29.87 -7.17
N LYS A 32 0.39 -29.61 -6.09
CA LYS A 32 0.02 -28.23 -5.71
C LYS A 32 1.16 -27.40 -5.14
N VAL A 33 2.16 -28.07 -4.56
CA VAL A 33 3.22 -27.43 -3.77
C VAL A 33 4.55 -28.08 -4.12
N LYS A 34 5.57 -27.25 -4.31
CA LYS A 34 6.96 -27.67 -4.48
C LYS A 34 7.81 -27.12 -3.34
N VAL A 35 8.74 -27.93 -2.84
CA VAL A 35 9.77 -27.45 -1.90
C VAL A 35 10.81 -26.69 -2.71
N VAL A 36 10.94 -25.39 -2.43
CA VAL A 36 11.89 -24.51 -3.15
C VAL A 36 13.25 -24.51 -2.48
N ASP A 37 13.28 -24.72 -1.16
CA ASP A 37 14.49 -24.73 -0.36
C ASP A 37 14.52 -25.98 0.51
N MET A 38 15.55 -26.80 0.30
CA MET A 38 15.74 -28.07 0.98
C MET A 38 16.08 -27.91 2.47
N PHE A 39 16.76 -26.83 2.85
CA PHE A 39 17.21 -26.60 4.22
C PHE A 39 16.10 -26.00 5.08
N THR A 40 15.38 -25.01 4.55
CA THR A 40 14.28 -24.37 5.28
C THR A 40 12.93 -25.08 5.09
N LYS A 41 12.87 -26.10 4.21
CA LYS A 41 11.65 -26.78 3.77
C LYS A 41 10.57 -25.80 3.31
N LYS A 42 10.96 -24.62 2.83
CA LYS A 42 10.02 -23.60 2.36
C LYS A 42 9.28 -24.13 1.14
N GLN A 43 7.96 -24.11 1.27
CA GLN A 43 7.02 -24.60 0.28
C GLN A 43 6.46 -23.41 -0.51
N LYS A 44 6.40 -23.56 -1.84
CA LYS A 44 5.73 -22.61 -2.73
C LYS A 44 4.59 -23.33 -3.43
N PHE A 45 3.42 -22.68 -3.45
CA PHE A 45 2.31 -23.13 -4.28
C PHE A 45 2.65 -22.92 -5.75
N LEU A 46 2.51 -23.99 -6.52
CA LEU A 46 2.68 -23.97 -7.97
C LEU A 46 1.44 -23.34 -8.63
N PRO A 47 1.62 -22.69 -9.78
CA PRO A 47 0.49 -22.14 -10.52
C PRO A 47 -0.44 -23.27 -11.00
N PRO A 48 -1.75 -23.01 -11.17
CA PRO A 48 -2.74 -24.05 -11.47
C PRO A 48 -2.45 -24.88 -12.72
N GLU A 49 -1.71 -24.32 -13.67
CA GLU A 49 -1.31 -24.96 -14.93
C GLU A 49 -0.33 -26.13 -14.70
N GLU A 50 0.44 -26.11 -13.61
CA GLU A 50 1.37 -27.18 -13.24
C GLU A 50 0.71 -28.27 -12.36
N TRP A 51 -0.58 -28.12 -12.06
CA TRP A 51 -1.30 -29.09 -11.24
C TRP A 51 -1.70 -30.30 -12.09
N VAL A 52 -1.41 -31.49 -11.57
CA VAL A 52 -1.86 -32.73 -12.20
C VAL A 52 -3.29 -32.99 -11.72
N MET A 53 -4.26 -32.76 -12.61
CA MET A 53 -5.69 -33.00 -12.35
C MET A 53 -6.20 -34.17 -13.18
N PHE A 54 -6.80 -35.17 -12.53
CA PHE A 54 -7.45 -36.30 -13.18
C PHE A 54 -8.87 -36.46 -12.63
N LYS A 55 -9.84 -36.72 -13.52
CA LYS A 55 -11.22 -36.99 -13.15
C LYS A 55 -11.37 -38.47 -12.88
N ASP A 56 -11.76 -38.82 -11.66
CA ASP A 56 -12.06 -40.20 -11.32
C ASP A 56 -13.50 -40.53 -11.74
N GLU A 57 -13.67 -41.33 -12.80
CA GLU A 57 -14.99 -41.69 -13.34
C GLU A 57 -15.67 -42.81 -12.55
N THR A 58 -14.90 -43.62 -11.81
CA THR A 58 -15.43 -44.75 -11.03
C THR A 58 -15.88 -44.32 -9.63
N GLY A 59 -15.37 -43.20 -9.12
CA GLY A 59 -15.68 -42.70 -7.77
C GLY A 59 -15.11 -43.54 -6.63
N GLU A 60 -14.26 -44.54 -6.94
CA GLU A 60 -13.65 -45.44 -5.97
C GLU A 60 -12.42 -44.83 -5.29
N ILE A 61 -11.67 -43.96 -5.99
CA ILE A 61 -10.44 -43.35 -5.50
C ILE A 61 -10.75 -41.99 -4.86
N VAL A 62 -11.62 -41.20 -5.49
CA VAL A 62 -12.06 -39.89 -4.99
C VAL A 62 -13.59 -39.79 -5.10
N PRO A 63 -14.35 -40.15 -4.05
CA PRO A 63 -15.80 -40.03 -4.08
C PRO A 63 -16.22 -38.56 -4.17
N ALA A 64 -17.03 -38.24 -5.19
CA ALA A 64 -17.62 -36.92 -5.34
C ALA A 64 -18.66 -36.67 -4.25
N ILE A 65 -18.52 -35.57 -3.52
CA ILE A 65 -19.47 -35.14 -2.48
C ILE A 65 -20.53 -34.21 -3.07
N VAL A 66 -20.16 -33.43 -4.10
CA VAL A 66 -21.03 -32.48 -4.80
C VAL A 66 -20.90 -32.68 -6.31
N SER A 67 -21.96 -32.34 -7.06
CA SER A 67 -21.90 -32.31 -8.53
C SER A 67 -20.97 -31.21 -9.04
N GLU A 68 -20.45 -31.39 -10.25
CA GLU A 68 -19.59 -30.40 -10.91
C GLU A 68 -20.30 -29.04 -11.04
N GLU A 69 -21.59 -29.07 -11.40
CA GLU A 69 -22.42 -27.87 -11.55
C GLU A 69 -22.51 -27.04 -10.27
N ILE A 70 -22.75 -27.68 -9.12
CA ILE A 70 -22.84 -27.00 -7.82
C ILE A 70 -21.48 -26.44 -7.43
N TRP A 71 -20.42 -27.20 -7.67
CA TRP A 71 -19.06 -26.78 -7.37
C TRP A 71 -18.64 -25.56 -8.21
N ASP A 72 -18.94 -25.57 -9.51
CA ASP A 72 -18.62 -24.47 -10.43
C ASP A 72 -19.45 -23.22 -10.08
N ALA A 73 -20.74 -23.38 -9.78
CA ALA A 73 -21.60 -22.28 -9.33
C ALA A 73 -21.07 -21.63 -8.03
N ALA A 74 -20.66 -22.43 -7.06
CA ALA A 74 -20.09 -21.93 -5.81
C ALA A 74 -18.77 -21.16 -6.04
N ASN A 75 -17.90 -21.66 -6.91
CA ASN A 75 -16.64 -20.99 -7.24
C ASN A 75 -16.84 -19.72 -8.07
N ALA A 76 -17.85 -19.67 -8.94
CA ALA A 76 -18.24 -18.44 -9.65
C ALA A 76 -18.66 -17.34 -8.67
N VAL A 77 -19.46 -17.67 -7.66
CA VAL A 77 -19.84 -16.71 -6.60
C VAL A 77 -18.63 -16.25 -5.79
N LEU A 78 -17.73 -17.16 -5.43
CA LEU A 78 -16.49 -16.80 -4.71
C LEU A 78 -15.60 -15.86 -5.53
N LYS A 79 -15.44 -16.13 -6.83
CA LYS A 79 -14.66 -15.30 -7.75
C LYS A 79 -15.26 -13.89 -7.87
N LYS A 80 -16.56 -13.79 -8.09
CA LYS A 80 -17.28 -12.50 -8.15
C LYS A 80 -17.09 -11.68 -6.87
N ARG A 81 -17.26 -12.30 -5.70
CA ARG A 81 -17.04 -11.63 -4.41
C ARG A 81 -15.58 -11.17 -4.23
N SER A 82 -14.62 -11.96 -4.69
CA SER A 82 -13.19 -11.60 -4.65
C SER A 82 -12.88 -10.43 -5.56
N GLU A 83 -13.42 -10.42 -6.78
CA GLU A 83 -13.28 -9.33 -7.76
C GLU A 83 -13.93 -8.05 -7.23
N ASP A 84 -15.13 -8.13 -6.67
CA ASP A 84 -15.81 -6.99 -6.05
C ASP A 84 -14.97 -6.37 -4.93
N VAL A 85 -14.32 -7.19 -4.10
CA VAL A 85 -13.46 -6.72 -3.01
C VAL A 85 -12.15 -6.12 -3.54
N LYS A 86 -11.53 -6.73 -4.57
CA LYS A 86 -10.31 -6.21 -5.21
C LYS A 86 -10.57 -4.90 -5.95
N ALA A 87 -11.71 -4.79 -6.64
CA ALA A 87 -12.14 -3.58 -7.31
C ALA A 87 -12.40 -2.42 -6.31
N ARG A 88 -12.75 -2.75 -5.07
CA ARG A 88 -12.92 -1.77 -3.96
C ARG A 88 -11.61 -1.35 -3.28
N GLN A 89 -10.44 -1.71 -3.81
CA GLN A 89 -9.15 -1.29 -3.25
C GLN A 89 -9.09 0.25 -3.11
N GLY A 90 -9.21 0.75 -1.88
CA GLY A 90 -8.97 2.14 -1.51
C GLY A 90 -10.21 3.02 -1.32
N VAL A 91 -11.40 2.60 -1.75
CA VAL A 91 -12.64 3.38 -1.57
C VAL A 91 -13.44 2.79 -0.41
N CYS A 92 -13.26 3.36 0.77
CA CYS A 92 -14.19 3.13 1.87
C CYS A 92 -15.56 3.66 1.44
N ASN A 93 -16.62 2.84 1.56
CA ASN A 93 -18.01 3.18 1.22
C ASN A 93 -18.60 4.38 2.00
N HIS A 94 -17.84 4.98 2.91
CA HIS A 94 -18.26 6.11 3.72
C HIS A 94 -17.34 7.29 3.44
N ALA A 95 -17.91 8.45 3.11
CA ALA A 95 -17.21 9.72 2.97
C ALA A 95 -16.56 10.08 4.33
N ASN A 96 -15.34 9.60 4.55
CA ASN A 96 -14.64 9.74 5.82
C ASN A 96 -13.51 10.76 5.67
N LEU A 97 -13.75 11.99 6.12
CA LEU A 97 -12.85 13.14 6.00
C LEU A 97 -11.46 12.92 6.65
N LEU A 98 -11.38 12.12 7.71
CA LEU A 98 -10.20 12.04 8.59
C LEU A 98 -9.51 10.67 8.60
N THR A 99 -9.90 9.75 7.71
CA THR A 99 -9.29 8.42 7.64
C THR A 99 -7.82 8.54 7.23
N GLY A 100 -6.93 7.93 8.02
CA GLY A 100 -5.49 7.98 7.79
C GLY A 100 -4.78 9.26 8.23
N LYS A 101 -5.52 10.26 8.71
CA LYS A 101 -4.95 11.53 9.22
C LYS A 101 -4.75 11.51 10.74
N LEU A 102 -5.56 10.74 11.46
CA LEU A 102 -5.52 10.67 12.92
C LEU A 102 -4.59 9.56 13.40
N TRP A 103 -3.60 9.94 14.20
CA TRP A 103 -2.59 9.05 14.79
C TRP A 103 -2.62 9.20 16.30
N CYS A 104 -2.44 8.08 17.00
CA CYS A 104 -2.38 8.10 18.43
C CYS A 104 -0.97 8.40 18.93
N THR A 105 -0.87 9.38 19.82
CA THR A 105 0.37 9.79 20.48
C THR A 105 0.92 8.75 21.45
N GLU A 106 0.05 7.93 22.03
CA GLU A 106 0.44 6.85 22.97
C GLU A 106 0.94 5.60 22.24
N CYS A 107 0.13 5.07 21.31
CA CYS A 107 0.36 3.77 20.66
C CYS A 107 1.13 3.91 19.32
N GLY A 108 1.25 5.11 18.76
CA GLY A 108 1.78 5.35 17.41
C GLY A 108 0.93 4.73 16.28
N GLN A 109 -0.21 4.12 16.62
CA GLN A 109 -1.09 3.46 15.66
C GLN A 109 -2.17 4.42 15.16
N PRO A 110 -2.72 4.20 13.95
CA PRO A 110 -3.77 5.06 13.40
C PRO A 110 -5.08 4.89 14.19
N TYR A 111 -5.90 5.94 14.19
CA TYR A 111 -7.28 5.90 14.67
C TYR A 111 -8.22 5.36 13.60
N TYR A 112 -9.20 4.56 14.02
CA TYR A 112 -10.27 4.05 13.15
C TYR A 112 -11.62 4.62 13.54
N ARG A 113 -12.42 5.01 12.54
CA ARG A 113 -13.80 5.44 12.71
C ARG A 113 -14.69 4.22 12.97
N ARG A 114 -15.54 4.33 13.99
CA ARG A 114 -16.68 3.45 14.23
C ARG A 114 -17.95 4.29 14.23
N GLU A 115 -18.88 3.88 13.39
CA GLU A 115 -20.22 4.45 13.34
C GLU A 115 -21.17 3.51 14.08
N SER A 116 -21.96 4.08 14.99
CA SER A 116 -23.05 3.38 15.68
C SER A 116 -24.33 4.12 15.38
N GLU A 117 -25.37 3.39 14.98
CA GLU A 117 -26.70 3.95 14.76
C GLU A 117 -27.61 3.52 15.91
N ASP A 118 -28.28 4.49 16.55
CA ASP A 118 -29.29 4.23 17.57
C ASP A 118 -30.61 3.78 16.92
N LYS A 119 -31.53 3.16 17.67
CA LYS A 119 -32.85 2.72 17.17
C LYS A 119 -33.69 3.86 16.58
N ARG A 120 -33.34 5.11 16.89
CA ARG A 120 -33.96 6.35 16.38
C ARG A 120 -33.24 6.93 15.15
N GLY A 121 -32.31 6.21 14.54
CA GLY A 121 -31.55 6.64 13.35
C GLY A 121 -30.45 7.66 13.61
N ARG A 122 -30.11 7.95 14.88
CA ARG A 122 -29.04 8.89 15.22
C ARG A 122 -27.68 8.22 15.06
N LYS A 123 -26.84 8.79 14.19
CA LYS A 123 -25.50 8.31 13.87
C LYS A 123 -24.46 8.91 14.82
N ASN A 124 -23.91 8.08 15.70
CA ASN A 124 -22.81 8.41 16.59
C ASN A 124 -21.50 7.90 15.98
N SER A 125 -20.76 8.82 15.37
CA SER A 125 -19.45 8.53 14.77
C SER A 125 -18.33 8.86 15.75
N LYS A 126 -17.51 7.87 16.09
CA LYS A 126 -16.37 8.02 17.01
C LYS A 126 -15.09 7.42 16.44
N TRP A 127 -13.96 7.98 16.80
CA TRP A 127 -12.62 7.54 16.41
C TRP A 127 -11.94 6.87 17.60
N ILE A 128 -11.33 5.69 17.40
CA ILE A 128 -10.67 4.90 18.46
C ILE A 128 -9.27 4.41 17.97
N CYS A 129 -8.21 4.43 18.82
CA CYS A 129 -6.87 3.87 18.47
C CYS A 129 -7.04 2.41 18.03
N SER A 130 -6.50 2.09 16.85
CA SER A 130 -6.53 0.73 16.31
C SER A 130 -5.77 -0.27 17.18
N GLY A 131 -4.69 0.15 17.84
CA GLY A 131 -3.98 -0.64 18.85
C GLY A 131 -4.90 -1.08 19.99
N LYS A 132 -5.70 -0.14 20.53
CA LYS A 132 -6.69 -0.43 21.58
C LYS A 132 -7.78 -1.41 21.14
N ILE A 133 -8.20 -1.31 19.88
CA ILE A 133 -9.17 -2.24 19.29
C ILE A 133 -8.60 -3.65 19.16
N LYS A 134 -7.34 -3.77 18.69
CA LYS A 134 -6.71 -5.07 18.40
C LYS A 134 -6.23 -5.78 19.67
N ASN A 135 -5.66 -5.03 20.61
CA ASN A 135 -4.94 -5.57 21.75
C ASN A 135 -5.67 -5.37 23.10
N GLY A 136 -6.89 -4.81 23.08
CA GLY A 136 -7.70 -4.59 24.27
C GLY A 136 -7.49 -3.21 24.92
N ALA A 137 -8.39 -2.85 25.85
CA ALA A 137 -8.42 -1.52 26.45
C ALA A 137 -7.15 -1.16 27.24
N ASP A 138 -6.50 -2.16 27.84
CA ASP A 138 -5.29 -2.00 28.66
C ASP A 138 -4.04 -1.72 27.84
N SER A 139 -4.06 -2.03 26.54
CA SER A 139 -2.90 -1.85 25.65
C SER A 139 -2.60 -0.39 25.31
N CYS A 140 -3.57 0.51 25.46
CA CYS A 140 -3.41 1.91 25.13
C CYS A 140 -4.37 2.80 25.92
N ARG A 141 -3.81 3.82 26.59
CA ARG A 141 -4.54 4.81 27.41
C ARG A 141 -5.28 5.86 26.59
N SER A 142 -5.20 5.80 25.26
CA SER A 142 -5.96 6.65 24.35
C SER A 142 -7.47 6.65 24.60
N PHE A 143 -8.08 7.82 24.40
CA PHE A 143 -9.53 8.02 24.52
C PHE A 143 -10.20 8.00 23.13
N ALA A 144 -11.53 7.84 23.14
CA ALA A 144 -12.35 7.90 21.94
C ALA A 144 -12.68 9.36 21.62
N ILE A 145 -12.51 9.75 20.36
CA ILE A 145 -12.75 11.12 19.90
C ILE A 145 -14.05 11.16 19.11
N TYR A 146 -15.00 12.01 19.45
CA TYR A 146 -16.26 12.10 18.71
C TYR A 146 -16.12 12.99 17.48
N GLU A 147 -16.75 12.58 16.38
CA GLU A 147 -16.70 13.33 15.13
C GLU A 147 -17.39 14.71 15.25
N SER A 148 -18.36 14.83 16.15
CA SER A 148 -19.03 16.09 16.50
C SER A 148 -18.12 17.09 17.20
N GLU A 149 -17.07 16.64 17.88
CA GLU A 149 -16.13 17.50 18.61
C GLU A 149 -14.95 17.91 17.74
N ILE A 150 -14.44 16.98 16.92
CA ILE A 150 -13.26 17.25 16.10
C ILE A 150 -13.57 18.15 14.90
N LYS A 151 -14.78 18.07 14.33
CA LYS A 151 -15.16 18.88 13.16
C LYS A 151 -15.11 20.38 13.45
N PRO A 152 -15.78 20.91 14.51
CA PRO A 152 -15.70 22.32 14.85
C PRO A 152 -14.27 22.81 15.12
N LEU A 153 -13.48 22.04 15.89
CA LEU A 153 -12.09 22.39 16.19
C LEU A 153 -11.23 22.47 14.94
N LEU A 154 -11.39 21.54 14.00
CA LEU A 154 -10.70 21.60 12.72
C LEU A 154 -11.10 22.84 11.92
N PHE A 155 -12.39 23.19 11.90
CA PHE A 155 -12.85 24.42 11.21
C PHE A 155 -12.28 25.69 11.84
N GLU A 156 -12.13 25.76 13.16
CA GLU A 156 -11.50 26.89 13.85
C GLU A 156 -10.02 26.99 13.52
N VAL A 157 -9.26 25.89 13.65
CA VAL A 157 -7.84 25.85 13.29
C VAL A 157 -7.62 26.22 11.81
N PHE A 158 -8.46 25.73 10.91
CA PHE A 158 -8.37 26.11 9.49
C PHE A 158 -8.69 27.59 9.23
N ARG A 159 -9.58 28.18 10.03
CA ARG A 159 -9.89 29.62 9.92
C ARG A 159 -8.73 30.49 10.39
N ASP A 160 -8.07 30.10 11.48
CA ASP A 160 -6.95 30.84 12.04
C ASP A 160 -5.70 30.68 11.17
N THR A 161 -5.42 29.46 10.69
CA THR A 161 -4.28 29.18 9.80
C THR A 161 -4.44 29.76 8.39
N ALA A 162 -5.66 30.02 7.91
CA ALA A 162 -5.86 30.69 6.61
C ALA A 162 -5.34 32.14 6.63
N ALA A 163 -5.51 32.84 7.76
CA ALA A 163 -4.95 34.18 7.94
C ALA A 163 -3.40 34.17 8.01
N ASP A 164 -2.83 33.12 8.62
CA ASP A 164 -1.37 32.96 8.71
C ASP A 164 -0.74 32.44 7.41
N ALA A 165 -1.47 31.65 6.61
CA ALA A 165 -0.95 31.11 5.35
C ALA A 165 -0.71 32.22 4.32
N ASP A 166 -1.61 33.19 4.20
CA ASP A 166 -1.43 34.34 3.32
C ASP A 166 -0.25 35.22 3.80
N ALA A 167 -0.11 35.42 5.12
CA ALA A 167 1.02 36.14 5.70
C ALA A 167 2.38 35.43 5.46
N MET A 168 2.42 34.10 5.57
CA MET A 168 3.62 33.31 5.28
C MET A 168 3.98 33.31 3.79
N VAL A 169 2.99 33.31 2.90
CA VAL A 169 3.23 33.43 1.45
C VAL A 169 3.81 34.81 1.12
N GLU A 170 3.30 35.88 1.72
CA GLU A 170 3.87 37.22 1.56
C GLU A 170 5.30 37.32 2.07
N GLU A 171 5.61 36.73 3.23
CA GLU A 171 6.97 36.72 3.78
C GLU A 171 7.94 35.91 2.91
N TYR A 172 7.49 34.77 2.36
CA TYR A 172 8.29 33.96 1.44
C TYR A 172 8.57 34.70 0.12
N ILE A 173 7.58 35.42 -0.43
CA ILE A 173 7.75 36.28 -1.60
C ILE A 173 8.74 37.42 -1.29
N ARG A 174 8.66 38.03 -0.11
CA ARG A 174 9.62 39.06 0.33
C ARG A 174 11.04 38.53 0.38
N MET A 175 11.25 37.38 1.03
CA MET A 175 12.56 36.73 1.11
C MET A 175 13.11 36.34 -0.27
N TYR A 176 12.25 35.83 -1.17
CA TYR A 176 12.63 35.50 -2.54
C TYR A 176 13.05 36.74 -3.36
N ASN A 177 12.33 37.86 -3.19
CA ASN A 177 12.67 39.13 -3.83
C ASN A 177 13.98 39.71 -3.28
N GLU A 178 14.23 39.62 -1.98
CA GLU A 178 15.50 40.03 -1.37
C GLU A 178 16.68 39.18 -1.91
N LEU A 179 16.51 37.86 -2.00
CA LEU A 179 17.51 36.94 -2.57
C LEU A 179 17.80 37.17 -4.05
N THR A 180 16.78 37.56 -4.84
CA THR A 180 16.92 37.80 -6.28
C THR A 180 17.42 39.20 -6.60
N GLN A 181 17.14 40.22 -5.77
CA GLN A 181 17.64 41.58 -5.95
C GLN A 181 19.15 41.72 -5.68
N HIS A 182 19.74 40.87 -4.83
CA HIS A 182 21.15 41.03 -4.46
C HIS A 182 22.18 40.70 -5.56
N GLY A 183 21.76 40.30 -6.78
CA GLY A 183 22.63 40.16 -7.97
C GLY A 183 23.78 39.14 -7.85
N SER A 184 24.00 38.57 -6.66
CA SER A 184 25.10 37.67 -6.32
C SER A 184 24.92 36.32 -7.00
N LEU A 185 23.68 35.86 -7.15
CA LEU A 185 23.34 34.63 -7.89
C LEU A 185 23.64 34.78 -9.38
N ARG A 186 23.25 35.91 -10.01
CA ARG A 186 23.58 36.16 -11.42
C ARG A 186 25.09 36.22 -11.65
N LYS A 187 25.83 36.93 -10.78
CA LYS A 187 27.31 36.98 -10.85
C LYS A 187 27.97 35.60 -10.67
N LYS A 188 27.45 34.77 -9.76
CA LYS A 188 27.94 33.38 -9.56
C LYS A 188 27.65 32.49 -10.77
N ILE A 189 26.46 32.60 -11.37
CA ILE A 189 26.09 31.87 -12.60
C ILE A 189 27.02 32.27 -13.74
N GLU A 190 27.29 33.57 -13.90
CA GLU A 190 28.15 34.09 -14.96
C GLU A 190 29.64 33.70 -14.76
N GLN A 191 30.12 33.67 -13.51
CA GLN A 191 31.43 33.09 -13.19
C GLN A 191 31.50 31.61 -13.56
N GLN A 192 30.48 30.81 -13.21
CA GLN A 192 30.48 29.38 -13.48
C GLN A 192 30.42 29.08 -14.99
N ASN A 193 29.64 29.84 -15.75
CA ASN A 193 29.58 29.74 -17.20
C ASN A 193 30.93 30.07 -17.86
N ASN A 194 31.63 31.11 -17.38
CA ASN A 194 32.98 31.43 -17.86
C ASN A 194 33.99 30.30 -17.60
N ILE A 195 33.88 29.61 -16.46
CA ILE A 195 34.74 28.46 -16.14
C ILE A 195 34.44 27.29 -17.09
N ILE A 196 33.17 27.01 -17.37
CA ILE A 196 32.73 25.97 -18.32
C ILE A 196 33.27 26.28 -19.72
N ASP A 197 33.17 27.53 -20.17
CA ASP A 197 33.67 27.94 -21.49
C ASP A 197 35.19 27.81 -21.60
N GLN A 198 35.93 28.18 -20.56
CA GLN A 198 37.38 27.99 -20.54
C GLN A 198 37.76 26.51 -20.57
N ALA A 199 37.05 25.67 -19.82
CA ALA A 199 37.26 24.23 -19.83
C ALA A 199 36.97 23.62 -21.21
N ASN A 200 35.88 24.04 -21.86
CA ASN A 200 35.52 23.60 -23.22
C ASN A 200 36.54 24.06 -24.27
N ARG A 201 37.07 25.28 -24.17
CA ARG A 201 38.14 25.76 -25.05
C ARG A 201 39.43 24.93 -24.88
N LYS A 202 39.82 24.62 -23.65
CA LYS A 202 40.97 23.75 -23.36
C LYS A 202 40.75 22.34 -23.90
N LYS A 203 39.56 21.77 -23.70
CA LYS A 203 39.15 20.47 -24.25
C LYS A 203 39.24 20.44 -25.77
N ASN A 204 38.68 21.44 -26.46
CA ASN A 204 38.72 21.51 -27.92
C ASN A 204 40.15 21.68 -28.45
N LYS A 205 40.99 22.44 -27.75
CA LYS A 205 42.40 22.61 -28.12
C LYS A 205 43.21 21.32 -27.92
N LEU A 206 42.95 20.57 -26.84
CA LEU A 206 43.53 19.25 -26.62
C LEU A 206 43.09 18.24 -27.68
N LEU A 207 41.81 18.27 -28.07
CA LEU A 207 41.28 17.42 -29.15
C LEU A 207 41.94 17.72 -30.51
N GLN A 208 42.20 19.00 -30.82
CA GLN A 208 42.94 19.38 -32.04
C GLN A 208 44.39 18.89 -31.99
N LEU A 209 45.09 19.09 -30.88
CA LEU A 209 46.49 18.66 -30.75
C LEU A 209 46.65 17.13 -30.77
N ALA A 210 45.65 16.39 -30.30
CA ALA A 210 45.59 14.93 -30.42
C ALA A 210 45.26 14.47 -31.86
N ALA A 211 44.48 15.25 -32.61
CA ALA A 211 44.16 14.96 -34.01
C ALA A 211 45.35 15.24 -34.97
N ASP A 212 46.20 16.21 -34.62
CA ASP A 212 47.41 16.59 -35.38
C ASP A 212 48.65 15.73 -35.01
N ASP A 213 48.47 14.59 -34.32
CA ASP A 213 49.52 13.67 -33.81
C ASP A 213 50.65 14.37 -33.02
N SER A 214 50.38 15.58 -32.52
CA SER A 214 51.35 16.40 -31.80
C SER A 214 51.49 15.97 -30.32
N ILE A 215 50.61 15.08 -29.86
CA ILE A 215 50.57 14.51 -28.50
C ILE A 215 50.21 13.02 -28.63
N THR A 216 50.86 12.14 -27.86
CA THR A 216 50.54 10.70 -27.91
C THR A 216 49.28 10.35 -27.12
N ASN A 217 48.57 9.27 -27.50
CA ASN A 217 47.39 8.78 -26.76
C ASN A 217 47.66 8.41 -25.29
N ALA A 218 48.93 8.21 -24.91
CA ALA A 218 49.34 7.97 -23.52
C ALA A 218 49.36 9.27 -22.69
N ASP A 219 49.67 10.41 -23.32
CA ASP A 219 49.71 11.74 -22.69
C ASP A 219 48.32 12.41 -22.62
N PHE A 220 47.35 11.94 -23.42
CA PHE A 220 45.97 12.45 -23.47
C PHE A 220 45.06 11.90 -22.35
N LYS A 221 45.53 10.90 -21.59
CA LYS A 221 44.71 10.11 -20.67
C LYS A 221 44.45 10.77 -19.31
#